data_AF-A0A833GFA3-F1
#
_entry.id   AF-A0A833GFA3-F1
#
_cell.length_a   1.000
_cell.length_b   1.000
_cell.length_c   1.000
_cell.angle_alpha   90.00
_cell.angle_beta   90.00
_cell.angle_gamma   90.00
#
_symmetry.space_group_name_H-M   'P 1'
#
loop_
_entity.id
_entity.type
_entity.pdbx_description
1 polymer ?
#
loop_
_entity_poly.entity_id
_entity_poly.type
_entity_poly.pdbx_seq_one_letter_code
_entity_poly.pdbx_strand_id
1 'polypeptide(L)'
;MADRDGRSGAGARAVLIAGPTASGKSALALALARRIGGAIVNADSMQVYRDLRIITARPTPDEEAAVPHRLYGHVDAACNYSVGAWLRDVSAVLAALSLSETTPIFVGGTGLYFKALLSGLAAIPPIDPSVRARWRARLEREGVAALHAELARRDPTAAARLMPRDRSRILRALEVFEGTGRTIAEWRREGMPPLVGPEYAARIFLQPEREELKRRIACRFQAMLAAGAVDEVRALEARGLPETLPAMKAHGVPWLRRY
;
A
#
# COMPACT_ATOMS: atom_id res chain seq x y z
N MET A 1 -45.87 19.11 -1.26
CA MET A 1 -46.24 17.76 -0.79
C MET A 1 -45.16 16.83 -1.31
N ALA A 2 -44.52 16.12 -0.37
CA ALA A 2 -43.26 15.37 -0.46
C ALA A 2 -42.77 14.89 -1.84
N ASP A 3 -41.54 15.28 -2.19
CA ASP A 3 -40.65 14.40 -2.97
C ASP A 3 -39.52 13.96 -2.04
N ARG A 4 -39.71 12.76 -1.48
CA ARG A 4 -38.73 12.00 -0.69
C ARG A 4 -38.32 10.83 -1.56
N ASP A 5 -37.19 10.96 -2.26
CA ASP A 5 -36.45 9.80 -2.77
C ASP A 5 -34.94 10.09 -2.81
N GLY A 6 -34.31 10.02 -1.63
CA GLY A 6 -33.31 8.98 -1.39
C GLY A 6 -32.06 8.86 -2.26
N ARG A 7 -31.40 9.96 -2.69
CA ARG A 7 -29.98 9.91 -3.15
C ARG A 7 -29.03 10.59 -2.18
N SER A 8 -29.00 10.11 -0.94
CA SER A 8 -27.87 10.33 -0.03
C SER A 8 -26.73 9.38 -0.38
N GLY A 9 -25.81 9.83 -1.23
CA GLY A 9 -24.65 9.03 -1.63
C GLY A 9 -23.75 9.73 -2.64
N ALA A 10 -23.53 11.04 -2.51
CA ALA A 10 -22.41 11.66 -3.20
C ALA A 10 -21.12 11.10 -2.58
N GLY A 11 -20.48 10.13 -3.24
CA GLY A 11 -19.22 9.56 -2.75
C GLY A 11 -18.23 10.68 -2.42
N ALA A 12 -17.52 10.55 -1.29
CA ALA A 12 -16.58 11.56 -0.86
C ALA A 12 -15.59 11.88 -1.99
N ARG A 13 -15.54 13.15 -2.41
CA ARG A 13 -14.58 13.60 -3.44
C ARG A 13 -13.18 13.40 -2.89
N ALA A 14 -12.33 12.71 -3.63
CA ALA A 14 -10.96 12.44 -3.22
C ALA A 14 -9.98 12.85 -4.32
N VAL A 15 -8.78 13.24 -3.92
CA VAL A 15 -7.66 13.47 -4.83
C VAL A 15 -6.64 12.36 -4.63
N LEU A 16 -6.22 11.71 -5.70
CA LEU A 16 -5.23 10.65 -5.70
C LEU A 16 -3.99 11.14 -6.45
N ILE A 17 -2.86 11.27 -5.75
CA ILE A 17 -1.59 11.73 -6.29
C ILE A 17 -0.59 10.57 -6.26
N ALA A 18 -0.28 10.05 -7.45
CA ALA A 18 0.64 8.95 -7.67
C ALA A 18 1.86 9.39 -8.51
N GLY A 19 2.88 8.52 -8.58
CA GLY A 19 4.15 8.80 -9.26
C GLY A 19 5.35 8.17 -8.56
N PRO A 20 6.53 8.12 -9.21
CA PRO A 20 7.70 7.46 -8.68
C PRO A 20 8.30 8.19 -7.47
N THR A 21 9.13 7.51 -6.69
CA THR A 21 9.87 8.11 -5.56
C THR A 21 10.65 9.34 -6.01
N ALA A 22 10.65 10.41 -5.21
CA ALA A 22 11.26 11.70 -5.52
C ALA A 22 10.65 12.49 -6.72
N SER A 23 9.44 12.13 -7.18
CA SER A 23 8.75 12.89 -8.25
C SER A 23 8.13 14.22 -7.80
N GLY A 24 8.08 14.51 -6.50
CA GLY A 24 7.47 15.74 -5.95
C GLY A 24 6.03 15.62 -5.47
N LYS A 25 5.49 14.39 -5.37
CA LYS A 25 4.10 14.14 -4.94
C LYS A 25 3.74 14.80 -3.61
N SER A 26 4.61 14.66 -2.60
CA SER A 26 4.36 15.20 -1.26
C SER A 26 4.26 16.73 -1.28
N ALA A 27 5.14 17.40 -2.03
CA ALA A 27 5.10 18.85 -2.19
C ALA A 27 3.81 19.32 -2.88
N LEU A 28 3.38 18.63 -3.96
CA LEU A 28 2.12 18.93 -4.63
C LEU A 28 0.92 18.73 -3.68
N ALA A 29 0.91 17.62 -2.95
CA ALA A 29 -0.17 17.29 -2.02
C ALA A 29 -0.28 18.32 -0.89
N LEU A 30 0.85 18.75 -0.34
CA LEU A 30 0.91 19.78 0.70
C LEU A 30 0.38 21.12 0.21
N ALA A 31 0.84 21.56 -0.97
CA ALA A 31 0.36 22.80 -1.58
C ALA A 31 -1.16 22.75 -1.85
N LEU A 32 -1.65 21.61 -2.35
CA LEU A 32 -3.07 21.40 -2.59
C LEU A 32 -3.86 21.40 -1.27
N ALA A 33 -3.41 20.64 -0.27
CA ALA A 33 -4.06 20.52 1.04
C ALA A 33 -4.24 21.88 1.71
N ARG A 34 -3.20 22.73 1.69
CA ARG A 34 -3.26 24.10 2.21
C ARG A 34 -4.31 24.95 1.49
N ARG A 35 -4.43 24.79 0.17
CA ARG A 35 -5.34 25.60 -0.66
C ARG A 35 -6.81 25.20 -0.51
N ILE A 36 -7.09 23.91 -0.33
CA ILE A 36 -8.47 23.38 -0.32
C ILE A 36 -8.96 22.94 1.07
N GLY A 37 -8.16 23.16 2.12
CA GLY A 37 -8.46 22.63 3.46
C GLY A 37 -8.51 21.10 3.48
N GLY A 38 -7.59 20.45 2.79
CA GLY A 38 -7.54 18.99 2.64
C GLY A 38 -6.70 18.29 3.72
N ALA A 39 -6.91 16.98 3.87
CA ALA A 39 -6.09 16.11 4.70
C ALA A 39 -5.30 15.13 3.82
N ILE A 40 -4.00 15.00 4.08
CA ILE A 40 -3.12 14.08 3.36
C ILE A 40 -3.26 12.70 3.99
N VAL A 41 -3.59 11.69 3.17
CA VAL A 41 -3.71 10.30 3.58
C VAL A 41 -2.61 9.48 2.88
N ASN A 42 -1.77 8.81 3.68
CA ASN A 42 -0.68 8.00 3.16
C ASN A 42 -1.19 6.82 2.30
N ALA A 43 -0.62 6.66 1.11
CA ALA A 43 -0.79 5.53 0.20
C ALA A 43 0.56 4.88 -0.20
N ASP A 44 1.54 4.94 0.71
CA ASP A 44 2.83 4.27 0.62
C ASP A 44 2.96 3.18 1.70
N SER A 45 3.29 1.95 1.30
CA SER A 45 3.32 0.78 2.17
C SER A 45 4.43 0.78 3.21
N MET A 46 5.48 1.60 3.04
CA MET A 46 6.62 1.66 3.96
C MET A 46 6.51 2.84 4.93
N GLN A 47 5.90 3.95 4.51
CA GLN A 47 5.71 5.15 5.36
C GLN A 47 4.72 4.94 6.52
N VAL A 48 4.00 3.82 6.55
CA VAL A 48 3.12 3.44 7.67
C VAL A 48 3.90 3.03 8.93
N TYR A 49 5.17 2.61 8.79
CA TYR A 49 5.94 2.07 9.91
C TYR A 49 6.57 3.17 10.76
N ARG A 50 6.36 3.11 12.09
CA ARG A 50 6.86 4.10 13.05
C ARG A 50 8.37 4.14 13.14
N ASP A 51 9.02 3.01 12.89
CA ASP A 51 10.47 2.83 12.96
C ASP A 51 11.21 3.38 11.73
N LEU A 52 10.48 3.71 10.66
CA LEU A 52 11.05 4.14 9.39
C LEU A 52 10.56 5.55 9.05
N ARG A 53 11.25 6.58 9.53
CA ARG A 53 10.97 8.00 9.24
C ARG A 53 11.80 8.51 8.07
N ILE A 54 13.12 8.39 8.19
CA ILE A 54 14.09 9.04 7.32
C ILE A 54 14.16 8.28 6.00
N ILE A 55 14.41 6.96 6.04
CA ILE A 55 14.66 6.17 4.82
C ILE A 55 13.40 6.04 3.93
N THR A 56 12.22 6.26 4.49
CA THR A 56 10.94 6.27 3.76
C THR A 56 10.51 7.67 3.34
N ALA A 57 11.25 8.72 3.74
CA ALA A 57 10.91 10.12 3.53
C ALA A 57 9.48 10.46 3.97
N ARG A 58 9.15 10.13 5.23
CA ARG A 58 7.93 10.64 5.85
C ARG A 58 7.94 12.18 5.85
N PRO A 59 6.76 12.82 5.87
CA PRO A 59 6.67 14.27 6.04
C PRO A 59 7.47 14.75 7.25
N THR A 60 8.06 15.93 7.13
CA THR A 60 8.77 16.60 8.23
C THR A 60 7.77 17.07 9.30
N PRO A 61 8.21 17.31 10.55
CA PRO A 61 7.32 17.85 11.58
C PRO A 61 6.62 19.14 11.17
N ASP A 62 7.30 20.03 10.43
CA ASP A 62 6.72 21.28 9.94
C ASP A 62 5.64 21.03 8.88
N GLU A 63 5.81 20.03 8.02
CA GLU A 63 4.78 19.61 7.06
C GLU A 63 3.58 18.97 7.78
N GLU A 64 3.84 18.12 8.78
CA GLU A 64 2.81 17.49 9.64
C GLU A 64 2.02 18.53 10.44
N ALA A 65 2.66 19.62 10.88
CA ALA A 65 2.02 20.72 11.58
C ALA A 65 1.20 21.62 10.64
N ALA A 66 1.60 21.74 9.36
CA ALA A 66 0.95 22.64 8.43
C ALA A 66 -0.42 22.15 7.93
N VAL A 67 -0.60 20.84 7.76
CA VAL A 67 -1.88 20.22 7.36
C VAL A 67 -2.02 18.83 7.98
N PRO A 68 -3.25 18.31 8.19
CA PRO A 68 -3.43 16.97 8.73
C PRO A 68 -2.81 15.89 7.84
N HIS A 69 -1.95 15.06 8.44
CA HIS A 69 -1.38 13.87 7.81
C HIS A 69 -1.91 12.61 8.52
N ARG A 70 -2.40 11.64 7.76
CA ARG A 70 -3.01 10.40 8.26
C ARG A 70 -2.26 9.17 7.74
N LEU A 71 -2.19 8.14 8.59
CA LEU A 71 -1.60 6.82 8.28
C LEU A 71 -0.09 6.84 8.01
N TYR A 72 0.62 7.77 8.64
CA TYR A 72 2.09 7.81 8.66
C TYR A 72 2.59 7.32 10.01
N GLY A 73 3.55 6.40 9.99
CA GLY A 73 4.24 5.96 11.21
C GLY A 73 3.35 5.40 12.32
N HIS A 74 2.16 4.88 12.00
CA HIS A 74 1.21 4.39 13.00
C HIS A 74 1.33 2.89 13.26
N VAL A 75 2.14 2.17 12.48
CA VAL A 75 2.31 0.71 12.56
C VAL A 75 3.68 0.36 13.14
N ASP A 76 3.75 -0.61 14.04
CA ASP A 76 5.04 -1.16 14.50
C ASP A 76 5.73 -1.97 13.39
N ALA A 77 7.07 -1.88 13.26
CA ALA A 77 7.81 -2.71 12.31
C ALA A 77 7.66 -4.23 12.53
N ALA A 78 7.33 -4.70 13.74
CA ALA A 78 7.06 -6.12 14.00
C ALA A 78 5.67 -6.58 13.50
N CYS A 79 4.79 -5.64 13.16
CA CYS A 79 3.46 -5.95 12.66
C CYS A 79 3.46 -6.06 11.13
N ASN A 80 2.91 -7.14 10.60
CA ASN A 80 2.69 -7.23 9.16
C ASN A 80 1.52 -6.33 8.72
N TYR A 81 1.78 -5.36 7.85
CA TYR A 81 0.75 -4.45 7.33
C TYR A 81 0.35 -4.78 5.90
N SER A 82 -0.92 -5.13 5.69
CA SER A 82 -1.45 -5.56 4.39
C SER A 82 -2.35 -4.50 3.76
N VAL A 83 -2.63 -4.62 2.45
CA VAL A 83 -3.63 -3.77 1.79
C VAL A 83 -5.02 -3.86 2.43
N GLY A 84 -5.39 -5.02 2.98
CA GLY A 84 -6.65 -5.17 3.72
C GLY A 84 -6.65 -4.43 5.06
N ALA A 85 -5.50 -4.36 5.74
CA ALA A 85 -5.35 -3.53 6.94
C ALA A 85 -5.42 -2.04 6.59
N TRP A 86 -4.71 -1.64 5.53
CA TRP A 86 -4.76 -0.27 5.02
C TRP A 86 -6.17 0.19 4.64
N LEU A 87 -6.97 -0.65 3.96
CA LEU A 87 -8.36 -0.32 3.65
C LEU A 87 -9.22 -0.10 4.89
N ARG A 88 -9.03 -0.90 5.95
CA ARG A 88 -9.76 -0.69 7.22
C ARG A 88 -9.39 0.65 7.86
N ASP A 89 -8.10 0.96 7.92
CA ASP A 89 -7.62 2.22 8.49
C ASP A 89 -8.08 3.42 7.65
N VAL A 90 -8.03 3.32 6.32
CA VAL A 90 -8.57 4.34 5.41
C VAL A 90 -10.07 4.51 5.59
N SER A 91 -10.83 3.44 5.76
CA SER A 91 -12.27 3.53 5.99
C SER A 91 -12.58 4.33 7.26
N ALA A 92 -11.84 4.11 8.34
CA ALA A 92 -11.97 4.91 9.57
C ALA A 92 -11.56 6.38 9.35
N VAL A 93 -10.48 6.62 8.60
CA VAL A 93 -10.05 7.99 8.25
C VAL A 93 -11.11 8.71 7.41
N LEU A 94 -11.66 8.06 6.39
CA LEU A 94 -12.70 8.66 5.53
C LEU A 94 -13.97 8.98 6.33
N ALA A 95 -14.39 8.10 7.23
CA ALA A 95 -15.51 8.36 8.12
C ALA A 95 -15.26 9.61 8.99
N ALA A 96 -14.07 9.74 9.57
CA ALA A 96 -13.69 10.91 10.37
C ALA A 96 -13.63 12.21 9.55
N LEU A 97 -13.03 12.16 8.35
CA LEU A 97 -12.90 13.33 7.48
C LEU A 97 -14.25 13.78 6.88
N SER A 98 -15.18 12.85 6.69
CA SER A 98 -16.53 13.17 6.22
C SER A 98 -17.31 14.01 7.23
N LEU A 99 -17.08 13.83 8.53
CA LEU A 99 -17.75 14.61 9.58
C LEU A 99 -17.27 16.06 9.61
N SER A 100 -16.04 16.33 9.15
CA SER A 100 -15.42 17.65 9.13
C SER A 100 -15.35 18.27 7.73
N GLU A 101 -16.10 17.72 6.76
CA GLU A 101 -16.13 18.14 5.34
C GLU A 101 -14.71 18.29 4.71
N THR A 102 -13.75 17.53 5.23
CA THR A 102 -12.34 17.68 4.88
C THR A 102 -12.02 16.79 3.68
N THR A 103 -11.49 17.37 2.60
CA THR A 103 -11.21 16.60 1.38
C THR A 103 -10.00 15.67 1.58
N PRO A 104 -10.15 14.33 1.42
CA PRO A 104 -9.03 13.41 1.47
C PRO A 104 -8.14 13.51 0.22
N ILE A 105 -6.83 13.65 0.46
CA ILE A 105 -5.79 13.67 -0.58
C ILE A 105 -4.88 12.46 -0.35
N PHE A 106 -5.08 11.40 -1.12
CA PHE A 106 -4.27 10.19 -1.07
C PHE A 106 -2.96 10.37 -1.82
N VAL A 107 -1.83 10.12 -1.18
CA VAL A 107 -0.49 10.36 -1.75
C VAL A 107 0.38 9.13 -1.56
N GLY A 108 1.01 8.63 -2.62
CA GLY A 108 1.94 7.53 -2.47
C GLY A 108 2.39 6.89 -3.78
N GLY A 109 3.19 5.83 -3.67
CA GLY A 109 3.69 5.03 -4.79
C GLY A 109 3.08 3.63 -4.89
N THR A 110 2.24 3.21 -3.94
CA THR A 110 1.77 1.82 -3.88
C THR A 110 0.55 1.63 -4.77
N GLY A 111 0.76 1.27 -6.04
CA GLY A 111 -0.34 1.09 -7.00
C GLY A 111 -1.42 0.11 -6.55
N LEU A 112 -1.08 -0.91 -5.75
CA LEU A 112 -2.06 -1.83 -5.18
C LEU A 112 -3.02 -1.15 -4.19
N TYR A 113 -2.56 -0.15 -3.42
CA TYR A 113 -3.42 0.60 -2.49
C TYR A 113 -4.44 1.42 -3.27
N PHE A 114 -4.01 2.20 -4.26
CA PHE A 114 -4.93 2.94 -5.13
C PHE A 114 -5.92 2.02 -5.86
N LYS A 115 -5.45 0.89 -6.37
CA LYS A 115 -6.34 -0.10 -7.01
C LYS A 115 -7.39 -0.63 -6.03
N ALA A 116 -6.98 -0.99 -4.82
CA ALA A 116 -7.89 -1.50 -3.81
C ALA A 116 -8.87 -0.42 -3.32
N LEU A 117 -8.43 0.84 -3.24
CA LEU A 117 -9.26 1.98 -2.89
C LEU A 117 -10.40 2.20 -3.90
N LEU A 118 -10.07 2.14 -5.20
CA LEU A 118 -10.97 2.45 -6.31
C LEU A 118 -11.78 1.26 -6.83
N SER A 119 -11.34 0.02 -6.55
CA SER A 119 -11.98 -1.19 -7.07
C SER A 119 -12.38 -2.19 -5.98
N GLY A 120 -12.14 -1.85 -4.72
CA GLY A 120 -12.35 -2.76 -3.61
C GLY A 120 -11.29 -3.86 -3.53
N LEU A 121 -11.47 -4.76 -2.56
CA LEU A 121 -10.59 -5.90 -2.33
C LEU A 121 -11.42 -7.15 -2.05
N ALA A 122 -10.94 -8.29 -2.51
CA ALA A 122 -11.52 -9.58 -2.16
C ALA A 122 -11.48 -9.77 -0.62
N ALA A 123 -12.64 -10.02 -0.02
CA ALA A 123 -12.81 -10.18 1.43
C ALA A 123 -12.44 -11.61 1.87
N ILE A 124 -11.20 -12.01 1.57
CA ILE A 124 -10.73 -13.38 1.82
C ILE A 124 -10.43 -13.52 3.33
N PRO A 125 -10.99 -14.54 4.01
CA PRO A 125 -10.69 -14.78 5.42
C PRO A 125 -9.20 -15.09 5.65
N PRO A 126 -8.72 -14.96 6.91
CA PRO A 126 -7.39 -15.43 7.27
C PRO A 126 -7.20 -16.89 6.86
N ILE A 127 -6.12 -17.15 6.14
CA ILE A 127 -5.76 -18.51 5.71
C ILE A 127 -4.83 -19.08 6.78
N ASP A 128 -5.10 -20.32 7.17
CA ASP A 128 -4.29 -21.07 8.15
C ASP A 128 -2.79 -20.98 7.81
N PRO A 129 -1.92 -20.60 8.76
CA PRO A 129 -0.48 -20.51 8.53
C PRO A 129 0.16 -21.81 8.01
N SER A 130 -0.39 -22.97 8.38
CA SER A 130 0.09 -24.28 7.91
C SER A 130 -0.12 -24.48 6.41
N VAL A 131 -1.25 -24.00 5.85
CA VAL A 131 -1.53 -24.02 4.40
C VAL A 131 -0.45 -23.21 3.67
N ARG A 132 -0.14 -22.02 4.18
CA ARG A 132 0.90 -21.16 3.60
C ARG A 132 2.28 -21.80 3.68
N ALA A 133 2.61 -22.42 4.82
CA ALA A 133 3.88 -23.10 5.01
C ALA A 133 4.04 -24.27 4.02
N ARG A 134 2.99 -25.09 3.82
CA ARG A 134 3.00 -26.20 2.84
C ARG A 134 3.23 -25.71 1.43
N TRP A 135 2.52 -24.67 0.98
CA TRP A 135 2.71 -24.13 -0.37
C TRP A 135 4.09 -23.53 -0.59
N ARG A 136 4.65 -22.82 0.40
CA ARG A 136 6.02 -22.33 0.34
C ARG A 136 7.03 -23.48 0.25
N ALA A 137 6.87 -24.52 1.06
CA ALA A 137 7.75 -25.69 1.01
C ALA A 137 7.70 -26.40 -0.36
N ARG A 138 6.51 -26.51 -0.97
CA ARG A 138 6.38 -27.03 -2.35
C ARG A 138 7.01 -26.10 -3.37
N LEU A 139 6.86 -24.78 -3.26
CA LEU A 139 7.51 -23.84 -4.17
C LEU A 139 9.02 -23.99 -4.17
N GLU A 140 9.65 -24.16 -3.00
CA GLU A 140 11.10 -24.32 -2.91
C GLU A 140 11.57 -25.68 -3.45
N ARG A 141 10.77 -26.75 -3.28
CA ARG A 141 11.10 -28.09 -3.78
C ARG A 141 10.84 -28.29 -5.28
N GLU A 142 9.69 -27.84 -5.76
CA GLU A 142 9.16 -28.18 -7.09
C GLU A 142 9.28 -27.01 -8.08
N GLY A 143 9.54 -25.81 -7.57
CA GLY A 143 9.65 -24.60 -8.37
C GLY A 143 8.30 -24.01 -8.81
N VAL A 144 8.36 -22.79 -9.33
CA VAL A 144 7.16 -22.01 -9.69
C VAL A 144 6.38 -22.59 -10.86
N ALA A 145 7.06 -23.26 -11.80
CA ALA A 145 6.43 -23.87 -12.97
C ALA A 145 5.47 -25.01 -12.56
N ALA A 146 5.88 -25.85 -11.62
CA ALA A 146 5.03 -26.91 -11.08
C ALA A 146 3.79 -26.33 -10.36
N LEU A 147 3.97 -25.27 -9.57
CA LEU A 147 2.86 -24.58 -8.93
C LEU A 147 1.94 -23.88 -9.94
N HIS A 148 2.47 -23.33 -11.03
CA HIS A 148 1.63 -22.75 -12.09
C HIS A 148 0.78 -23.83 -12.78
N ALA A 149 1.34 -25.02 -13.04
CA ALA A 149 0.59 -26.16 -13.57
C ALA A 149 -0.49 -26.67 -12.59
N GLU A 150 -0.21 -26.67 -11.29
CA GLU A 150 -1.21 -26.96 -10.26
C GLU A 150 -2.31 -25.90 -10.24
N LEU A 151 -1.95 -24.61 -10.35
CA LEU A 151 -2.92 -23.52 -10.44
C LEU A 151 -3.79 -23.68 -11.68
N ALA A 152 -3.22 -24.05 -12.83
CA ALA A 152 -3.97 -24.26 -14.06
C ALA A 152 -5.05 -25.36 -13.93
N ARG A 153 -4.83 -26.36 -13.07
CA ARG A 153 -5.83 -27.40 -12.78
C ARG A 153 -6.96 -26.91 -11.86
N ARG A 154 -6.68 -25.99 -10.94
CA ARG A 154 -7.65 -25.53 -9.92
C ARG A 154 -8.38 -24.24 -10.29
N ASP A 155 -7.67 -23.32 -10.93
CA ASP A 155 -8.16 -22.01 -11.39
C ASP A 155 -7.52 -21.69 -12.76
N PRO A 156 -8.04 -22.28 -13.86
CA PRO A 156 -7.52 -22.06 -15.21
C PRO A 156 -7.52 -20.58 -15.61
N THR A 157 -8.54 -19.84 -15.16
CA THR A 157 -8.71 -18.42 -15.44
C THR A 157 -7.59 -17.59 -14.81
N ALA A 158 -7.24 -17.84 -13.55
CA ALA A 158 -6.10 -17.18 -12.92
C ALA A 158 -4.78 -17.60 -13.55
N ALA A 159 -4.60 -18.89 -13.86
CA ALA A 159 -3.37 -19.39 -14.47
C ALA A 159 -3.08 -18.75 -15.83
N ALA A 160 -4.10 -18.54 -16.67
CA ALA A 160 -3.98 -17.86 -17.96
C ALA A 160 -3.57 -16.37 -17.81
N ARG A 161 -3.96 -15.75 -16.70
CA ARG A 161 -3.76 -14.31 -16.46
C ARG A 161 -2.48 -13.97 -15.70
N LEU A 162 -1.96 -14.91 -14.91
CA LEU A 162 -0.74 -14.74 -14.13
C LEU A 162 0.48 -15.16 -14.94
N MET A 163 1.55 -14.37 -14.83
CA MET A 163 2.81 -14.75 -15.46
C MET A 163 3.33 -16.03 -14.78
N PRO A 164 3.79 -17.05 -15.55
CA PRO A 164 4.23 -18.33 -14.97
C PRO A 164 5.38 -18.22 -13.96
N ARG A 165 6.11 -17.09 -13.95
CA ARG A 165 7.21 -16.81 -13.01
C ARG A 165 6.79 -16.02 -11.77
N ASP A 166 5.51 -15.61 -11.66
CA ASP A 166 5.01 -14.81 -10.54
C ASP A 166 4.75 -15.67 -9.30
N ARG A 167 5.85 -16.04 -8.62
CA ARG A 167 5.86 -16.89 -7.41
C ARG A 167 4.82 -16.45 -6.39
N SER A 168 4.74 -15.15 -6.11
CA SER A 168 3.91 -14.59 -5.05
C SER A 168 2.42 -14.70 -5.38
N ARG A 169 2.00 -14.31 -6.60
CA ARG A 169 0.58 -14.37 -6.96
C ARG A 169 0.09 -15.80 -7.17
N ILE A 170 0.93 -16.69 -7.71
CA ILE A 170 0.61 -18.11 -7.87
C ILE A 170 0.43 -18.77 -6.50
N LEU A 171 1.39 -18.59 -5.58
CA LEU A 171 1.26 -19.06 -4.20
C LEU A 171 -0.03 -18.55 -3.58
N ARG A 172 -0.29 -17.25 -3.66
CA ARG A 172 -1.47 -16.67 -3.03
C ARG A 172 -2.77 -17.23 -3.60
N ALA A 173 -2.86 -17.48 -4.90
CA ALA A 173 -4.05 -18.08 -5.51
C ALA A 173 -4.29 -19.51 -4.99
N LEU A 174 -3.24 -20.32 -4.93
CA LEU A 174 -3.29 -21.69 -4.41
C LEU A 174 -3.63 -21.75 -2.92
N GLU A 175 -2.99 -20.89 -2.11
CA GLU A 175 -3.28 -20.76 -0.67
C GLU A 175 -4.75 -20.42 -0.40
N VAL A 176 -5.30 -19.49 -1.18
CA VAL A 176 -6.70 -19.05 -1.04
C VAL A 176 -7.64 -20.18 -1.44
N PHE A 177 -7.39 -20.80 -2.59
CA PHE A 177 -8.22 -21.89 -3.07
C PHE A 177 -8.22 -23.07 -2.11
N GLU A 178 -7.06 -23.51 -1.61
CA GLU A 178 -6.99 -24.59 -0.63
C GLU A 178 -7.61 -24.20 0.71
N GLY A 179 -7.37 -22.98 1.20
CA GLY A 179 -7.84 -22.56 2.51
C GLY A 179 -9.34 -22.22 2.56
N THR A 180 -9.98 -21.92 1.42
CA THR A 180 -11.39 -21.51 1.41
C THR A 180 -12.27 -22.30 0.44
N GLY A 181 -11.71 -23.19 -0.39
CA GLY A 181 -12.43 -23.87 -1.47
C GLY A 181 -12.89 -22.95 -2.62
N ARG A 182 -12.42 -21.70 -2.66
CA ARG A 182 -12.88 -20.66 -3.59
C ARG A 182 -11.70 -19.88 -4.14
N THR A 183 -11.79 -19.47 -5.40
CA THR A 183 -10.78 -18.65 -6.08
C THR A 183 -10.78 -17.20 -5.57
N ILE A 184 -9.68 -16.48 -5.79
CA ILE A 184 -9.58 -15.04 -5.48
C ILE A 184 -10.61 -14.24 -6.28
N ALA A 185 -10.93 -14.67 -7.50
CA ALA A 185 -11.89 -14.01 -8.36
C ALA A 185 -13.32 -14.09 -7.79
N GLU A 186 -13.70 -15.26 -7.26
CA GLU A 186 -14.98 -15.46 -6.58
C GLU A 186 -15.10 -14.56 -5.34
N TRP A 187 -14.07 -14.57 -4.47
CA TRP A 187 -14.03 -13.68 -3.31
C TRP A 187 -14.03 -12.19 -3.66
N ARG A 188 -13.61 -11.82 -4.88
CA ARG A 188 -13.67 -10.42 -5.33
C ARG A 188 -15.08 -10.01 -5.74
N ARG A 189 -15.87 -10.91 -6.32
CA ARG A 189 -17.27 -10.61 -6.69
C ARG A 189 -18.13 -10.29 -5.46
N GLU A 190 -17.82 -10.92 -4.33
CA GLU A 190 -18.47 -10.70 -3.02
C GLU A 190 -17.63 -9.79 -2.11
N GLY A 191 -16.58 -9.17 -2.65
CA GLY A 191 -15.58 -8.44 -1.88
C GLY A 191 -16.06 -7.10 -1.34
N MET A 192 -15.16 -6.42 -0.61
CA MET A 192 -15.43 -5.07 -0.11
C MET A 192 -15.62 -4.12 -1.29
N PRO A 193 -16.67 -3.28 -1.29
CA PRO A 193 -16.87 -2.28 -2.33
C PRO A 193 -15.71 -1.26 -2.33
N PRO A 194 -15.53 -0.50 -3.42
CA PRO A 194 -14.57 0.59 -3.44
C PRO A 194 -14.91 1.60 -2.34
N LEU A 195 -13.88 2.12 -1.65
CA LEU A 195 -14.07 3.16 -0.64
C LEU A 195 -14.22 4.54 -1.26
N VAL A 196 -13.72 4.72 -2.49
CA VAL A 196 -13.87 5.93 -3.28
C VAL A 196 -14.41 5.55 -4.65
N GLY A 197 -15.57 6.09 -5.00
CA GLY A 197 -16.15 5.90 -6.33
C GLY A 197 -15.21 6.44 -7.41
N PRO A 198 -14.88 5.66 -8.46
CA PRO A 198 -14.01 6.08 -9.56
C PRO A 198 -14.33 7.46 -10.15
N GLU A 199 -15.60 7.83 -10.20
CA GLU A 199 -16.19 9.07 -10.70
C GLU A 199 -16.02 10.27 -9.75
N TYR A 200 -15.76 10.01 -8.46
CA TYR A 200 -15.53 11.02 -7.43
C TYR A 200 -14.03 11.20 -7.11
N ALA A 201 -13.15 10.55 -7.88
CA ALA A 201 -11.70 10.58 -7.67
C ALA A 201 -10.98 11.40 -8.77
N ALA A 202 -10.41 12.54 -8.40
CA ALA A 202 -9.45 13.25 -9.24
C ALA A 202 -8.10 12.51 -9.18
N ARG A 203 -7.56 12.09 -10.33
CA ARG A 203 -6.35 11.26 -10.39
C ARG A 203 -5.23 12.03 -11.08
N ILE A 204 -4.12 12.20 -10.37
CA ILE A 204 -2.94 12.91 -10.84
C ILE A 204 -1.76 11.95 -10.76
N PHE A 205 -1.02 11.81 -11.87
CA PHE A 205 0.20 11.02 -11.91
C PHE A 205 1.38 11.93 -12.30
N LEU A 206 2.37 12.03 -11.42
CA LEU A 206 3.58 12.80 -11.69
C LEU A 206 4.57 11.91 -12.42
N GLN A 207 4.97 12.32 -13.62
CA GLN A 207 5.92 11.61 -14.46
C GLN A 207 7.05 12.56 -14.89
N PRO A 208 7.99 12.89 -13.97
CA PRO A 208 9.16 13.67 -14.34
C PRO A 208 10.05 12.89 -15.32
N GLU A 209 10.92 13.62 -16.01
CA GLU A 209 11.93 13.03 -16.89
C GLU A 209 12.86 12.08 -16.12
N ARG A 210 13.34 11.03 -16.79
CA ARG A 210 14.07 9.93 -16.14
C ARG A 210 15.39 10.37 -15.53
N GLU A 211 16.15 11.21 -16.22
CA GLU A 211 17.46 11.66 -15.72
C GLU A 211 17.30 12.62 -14.54
N GLU A 212 16.33 13.52 -14.60
CA GLU A 212 15.96 14.38 -13.47
C GLU A 212 15.51 13.56 -12.26
N LEU A 213 14.73 12.50 -12.47
CA LEU A 213 14.31 11.60 -11.39
C LEU A 213 15.50 10.92 -10.70
N LYS A 214 16.47 10.41 -11.48
CA LYS A 214 17.70 9.80 -10.93
C LYS A 214 18.48 10.80 -10.09
N ARG A 215 18.66 12.03 -10.60
CA ARG A 215 19.36 13.11 -9.89
C ARG A 215 18.68 13.42 -8.55
N ARG A 216 17.34 13.54 -8.54
CA ARG A 216 16.56 13.76 -7.31
C ARG A 216 16.68 12.60 -6.33
N ILE A 217 16.64 11.35 -6.81
CA ILE A 217 16.82 10.17 -5.96
C ILE A 217 18.20 10.21 -5.30
N ALA A 218 19.26 10.48 -6.07
CA ALA A 218 20.62 10.56 -5.54
C ALA A 218 20.76 11.64 -4.47
N CYS A 219 20.31 12.86 -4.76
CA CYS A 219 20.32 13.97 -3.81
C CYS A 219 19.53 13.64 -2.53
N ARG A 220 18.32 13.09 -2.69
CA ARG A 220 17.48 12.71 -1.55
C ARG A 220 18.13 11.63 -0.69
N PHE A 221 18.79 10.65 -1.31
CA PHE A 221 19.49 9.59 -0.58
C PHE A 221 20.67 10.16 0.22
N GLN A 222 21.46 11.07 -0.35
CA GLN A 222 22.53 11.75 0.40
C GLN A 222 21.97 12.55 1.59
N ALA A 223 20.85 13.26 1.40
CA ALA A 223 20.19 13.95 2.49
C ALA A 223 19.69 13.00 3.60
N MET A 224 19.19 11.81 3.24
CA MET A 224 18.80 10.78 4.21
C MET A 224 20.00 10.29 5.03
N LEU A 225 21.15 10.05 4.39
CA LEU A 225 22.37 9.64 5.09
C LEU A 225 22.81 10.70 6.10
N ALA A 226 22.85 11.97 5.67
CA ALA A 226 23.20 13.10 6.54
C ALA A 226 22.20 13.28 7.70
N ALA A 227 20.94 12.91 7.50
CA ALA A 227 19.89 12.98 8.52
C ALA A 227 19.89 11.79 9.51
N GLY A 228 20.82 10.84 9.40
CA GLY A 228 20.93 9.71 10.32
C GLY A 228 20.19 8.45 9.87
N ALA A 229 19.98 8.24 8.56
CA ALA A 229 19.34 7.02 8.05
C ALA A 229 20.08 5.73 8.44
N VAL A 230 21.40 5.78 8.61
CA VAL A 230 22.20 4.62 9.07
C VAL A 230 21.81 4.26 10.50
N ASP A 231 21.73 5.24 11.39
CA ASP A 231 21.37 5.03 12.79
C ASP A 231 19.91 4.58 12.94
N GLU A 232 19.00 5.11 12.13
CA GLU A 232 17.62 4.62 12.03
C GLU A 232 17.57 3.13 11.70
N VAL A 233 18.35 2.69 10.71
CA VAL A 233 18.38 1.29 10.29
C VAL A 233 19.05 0.40 11.35
N ARG A 234 20.10 0.87 12.01
CA ARG A 234 20.74 0.15 13.14
C ARG A 234 19.78 0.00 14.32
N ALA A 235 19.00 1.03 14.64
CA ALA A 235 17.98 0.96 15.68
C ALA A 235 16.89 -0.06 15.33
N LEU A 236 16.45 -0.13 14.07
CA LEU A 236 15.52 -1.16 13.60
C LEU A 236 16.13 -2.56 13.69
N GLU A 237 17.39 -2.74 13.31
CA GLU A 237 18.09 -4.03 13.38
C GLU A 237 18.27 -4.54 14.82
N ALA A 238 18.59 -3.64 15.75
CA ALA A 238 18.72 -3.97 17.17
C ALA A 238 17.45 -4.58 17.78
N ARG A 239 16.29 -4.42 17.12
CA ARG A 239 15.03 -5.05 17.54
C ARG A 239 14.94 -6.55 17.24
N GLY A 240 15.88 -7.13 16.49
CA GLY A 240 15.90 -8.58 16.22
C GLY A 240 14.67 -9.11 15.47
N LEU A 241 14.07 -8.29 14.62
CA LEU A 241 12.83 -8.64 13.91
C LEU A 241 13.08 -9.65 12.77
N PRO A 242 12.13 -10.58 12.51
CA PRO A 242 12.25 -11.50 11.39
C PRO A 242 12.41 -10.79 10.04
N GLU A 243 13.39 -11.21 9.22
CA GLU A 243 13.67 -10.62 7.91
C GLU A 243 12.51 -10.74 6.90
N THR A 244 11.55 -11.60 7.20
CA THR A 244 10.37 -11.79 6.36
C THR A 244 9.39 -10.60 6.43
N LEU A 245 9.48 -9.78 7.49
CA LEU A 245 8.61 -8.63 7.71
C LEU A 245 8.79 -7.55 6.64
N PRO A 246 7.71 -6.85 6.24
CA PRO A 246 7.80 -5.86 5.16
C PRO A 246 8.74 -4.69 5.48
N ALA A 247 8.77 -4.22 6.73
CA ALA A 247 9.64 -3.12 7.15
C ALA A 247 11.14 -3.46 6.92
N MET A 248 11.54 -4.71 7.16
CA MET A 248 12.92 -5.19 6.93
C MET A 248 13.32 -5.23 5.45
N LYS A 249 12.35 -5.14 4.54
CA LYS A 249 12.54 -5.17 3.08
C LYS A 249 12.36 -3.81 2.42
N ALA A 250 12.15 -2.74 3.20
CA ALA A 250 12.06 -1.39 2.68
C ALA A 250 13.33 -1.03 1.89
N HIS A 251 13.19 -0.29 0.79
CA HIS A 251 14.34 0.13 -0.01
C HIS A 251 15.33 0.90 0.87
N GLY A 252 16.62 0.55 0.75
CA GLY A 252 17.68 1.10 1.61
C GLY A 252 17.97 0.23 2.84
N VAL A 253 16.97 -0.35 3.51
CA VAL A 253 17.17 -1.10 4.76
C VAL A 253 18.15 -2.28 4.57
N PRO A 254 17.97 -3.23 3.63
CA PRO A 254 18.91 -4.34 3.46
C PRO A 254 20.34 -3.92 3.11
N TRP A 255 20.52 -2.73 2.53
CA TRP A 255 21.81 -2.22 2.10
C TRP A 255 22.51 -1.47 3.23
N LEU A 256 21.79 -0.62 3.97
CA LEU A 256 22.33 0.17 5.07
C LEU A 256 22.67 -0.67 6.30
N ARG A 257 22.00 -1.82 6.51
CA ARG A 257 22.38 -2.80 7.56
C ARG A 257 23.81 -3.35 7.41
N ARG A 258 24.42 -3.22 6.23
CA ARG A 258 25.79 -3.69 5.96
C ARG A 258 26.87 -2.67 6.37
N TYR A 259 26.46 -1.48 6.81
CA TYR A 259 27.33 -0.37 7.22
C TYR A 259 27.25 -0.13 8.73
#